data_AF-A0A4V3EIM7-F1
#
_entry.id   AF-A0A4V3EIM7-F1
#
_cell.length_a   1.000
_cell.length_b   1.000
_cell.length_c   1.000
_cell.angle_alpha   90.00
_cell.angle_beta   90.00
_cell.angle_gamma   90.00
#
_symmetry.space_group_name_H-M   'P 1'
#
loop_
_entity.id
_entity.type
_entity.pdbx_description
1 polymer ?
#
loop_
_entity_poly.entity_id
_entity_poly.type
_entity_poly.pdbx_seq_one_letter_code
_entity_poly.pdbx_strand_id
1 'polypeptide(L)'
;MFTTGTKLLIGSAALAWIGAAVYGIAQEGALGTIGLVSAAVALSLLAGVNAFVRDSNVSATDTEAFETAAAAQASARRSLWPLLTGIGFTMLALGMATLPAIFILGLVALAAGLAEWLVQGWSERASADRAFNEEAREVVADPLELPVAGAILAAIIVYSFSRVMLGMNTKEATVVVFSVVATVVLAIGVLIALKKQISVPVVTGVFSIGLIAMIAGGAIAGLNGERDIHVHETTADLAEANLCGTEETEADHHASQTVGAKSNPAATLIFDGSELEIDEVGEDGQVGTLTFPRGNATNVMFLNESDEEARLVLELHPAADSEGDQRVCTTLVEEGGRQILTVEFDRPSFALEAEGVNYEFVVAGSDASVEVVVP
;
A
#
# COMPACT_ATOMS: atom_id res chain seq x y z
N MET A 1 5.87 -2.25 61.73
CA MET A 1 5.23 -3.60 61.70
C MET A 1 4.93 -3.93 60.24
N PHE A 2 5.25 -5.13 59.74
CA PHE A 2 4.95 -5.51 58.35
C PHE A 2 3.44 -5.71 58.15
N THR A 3 2.90 -5.21 57.03
CA THR A 3 1.49 -5.40 56.64
C THR A 3 1.20 -6.86 56.31
N THR A 4 -0.08 -7.26 56.34
CA THR A 4 -0.49 -8.64 56.00
C THR A 4 -0.03 -9.03 54.59
N GLY A 5 -0.17 -8.13 53.61
CA GLY A 5 0.32 -8.35 52.26
C GLY A 5 1.84 -8.53 52.19
N THR A 6 2.60 -7.71 52.92
CA THR A 6 4.06 -7.85 52.99
C THR A 6 4.48 -9.20 53.59
N LYS A 7 3.80 -9.67 54.63
CA LYS A 7 4.08 -10.98 55.25
C LYS A 7 3.84 -12.14 54.27
N LEU A 8 2.74 -12.08 53.51
CA LEU A 8 2.44 -13.08 52.49
C LEU A 8 3.51 -13.11 51.38
N LEU A 9 3.91 -11.93 50.89
CA LEU A 9 4.94 -11.84 49.85
C LEU A 9 6.30 -12.33 50.34
N ILE A 10 6.73 -11.95 51.54
CA ILE A 10 7.97 -12.47 52.15
C ILE A 10 7.91 -13.99 52.32
N GLY A 11 6.79 -14.53 52.81
CA GLY A 11 6.60 -15.98 52.93
C GLY A 11 6.66 -16.70 51.59
N SER A 12 6.00 -16.16 50.56
CA SER A 12 6.03 -16.72 49.20
C SER A 12 7.41 -16.64 48.56
N ALA A 13 8.16 -15.56 48.78
CA ALA A 13 9.52 -15.39 48.30
C ALA A 13 10.47 -16.39 48.97
N ALA A 14 10.35 -16.59 50.29
CA ALA A 14 11.12 -17.58 51.03
C ALA A 14 10.85 -19.01 50.51
N LEU A 15 9.57 -19.35 50.28
CA LEU A 15 9.19 -20.63 49.68
C LEU A 15 9.75 -20.79 48.26
N ALA A 16 9.73 -19.74 47.45
CA ALA A 16 10.30 -19.77 46.09
C ALA A 16 11.82 -19.97 46.10
N TRP A 17 12.55 -19.31 47.02
CA TRP A 17 14.00 -19.52 47.19
C TRP A 17 14.34 -20.94 47.65
N ILE A 18 13.58 -21.48 48.60
CA ILE A 18 13.74 -22.86 49.06
C ILE A 18 13.42 -23.83 47.91
N GLY A 19 12.33 -23.60 47.19
CA GLY A 19 11.94 -24.40 46.03
C GLY A 19 13.01 -24.38 44.93
N ALA A 20 13.58 -23.21 44.63
CA ALA A 20 14.67 -23.06 43.68
C ALA A 20 15.92 -23.86 44.10
N ALA A 21 16.31 -23.78 45.37
CA ALA A 21 17.46 -24.51 45.89
C ALA A 21 17.24 -26.03 45.87
N VAL A 22 16.09 -26.50 46.35
CA VAL A 22 15.77 -27.93 46.39
C VAL A 22 15.66 -28.51 44.97
N TYR A 23 14.96 -27.81 44.06
CA TYR A 23 14.82 -28.25 42.67
C TYR A 23 16.16 -28.25 41.92
N GLY A 24 16.96 -27.20 42.10
CA GLY A 24 18.28 -27.10 41.47
C GLY A 24 19.25 -28.19 41.92
N ILE A 25 19.19 -28.59 43.19
CA ILE A 25 19.99 -29.69 43.73
C ILE A 25 19.46 -31.06 43.29
N ALA A 26 18.14 -31.25 43.26
CA ALA A 26 17.54 -32.57 43.04
C ALA A 26 17.47 -32.98 41.56
N GLN A 27 17.21 -32.02 40.66
CA GLN A 27 16.87 -32.32 39.27
C GLN A 27 17.94 -31.91 38.26
N GLU A 28 18.96 -31.15 38.68
CA GLU A 28 20.07 -30.61 37.86
C GLU A 28 19.63 -29.87 36.57
N GLY A 29 18.35 -29.52 36.45
CA GLY A 29 17.76 -28.89 35.26
C GLY A 29 17.91 -27.38 35.27
N ALA A 30 18.65 -26.83 34.29
CA ALA A 30 18.92 -25.40 34.20
C ALA A 30 17.64 -24.56 34.02
N LEU A 31 16.70 -24.98 33.15
CA LEU A 31 15.51 -24.17 32.83
C LEU A 31 14.53 -24.02 34.01
N GLY A 32 14.27 -25.09 34.75
CA GLY A 32 13.36 -25.05 35.91
C GLY A 32 13.96 -24.27 37.09
N THR A 33 15.27 -24.40 37.31
CA THR A 33 15.99 -23.64 38.34
C THR A 33 15.98 -22.15 38.02
N ILE A 34 16.24 -21.77 36.75
CA ILE A 34 16.17 -20.37 36.31
C ILE A 34 14.76 -19.82 36.53
N GLY A 35 13.71 -20.56 36.16
CA GLY A 35 12.32 -20.12 36.38
C GLY A 35 11.99 -19.87 37.86
N LEU A 36 12.40 -20.76 38.76
CA LEU A 36 12.16 -20.62 40.20
C LEU A 36 12.97 -19.49 40.83
N VAL A 37 14.23 -19.30 40.42
CA VAL A 37 15.04 -18.15 40.84
C VAL A 37 14.41 -16.84 40.34
N SER A 38 13.92 -16.79 39.10
CA SER A 38 13.23 -15.64 38.53
C SER A 38 11.99 -15.26 39.36
N ALA A 39 11.16 -16.26 39.69
CA ALA A 39 9.99 -16.08 40.54
C ALA A 39 10.37 -15.61 41.95
N ALA A 40 11.42 -16.18 42.55
CA ALA A 40 11.90 -15.79 43.87
C ALA A 40 12.40 -14.35 43.93
N VAL A 41 13.14 -13.91 42.90
CA VAL A 41 13.59 -12.52 42.74
C VAL A 41 12.39 -11.59 42.56
N ALA A 42 11.44 -11.92 41.69
CA ALA A 42 10.23 -11.12 41.46
C ALA A 42 9.41 -10.96 42.76
N LEU A 43 9.17 -12.05 43.49
CA LEU A 43 8.42 -12.02 44.75
C LEU A 43 9.17 -11.23 45.83
N SER A 44 10.50 -11.33 45.88
CA SER A 44 11.34 -10.57 46.79
C SER A 44 11.31 -9.07 46.48
N LEU A 45 11.31 -8.70 45.19
CA LEU A 45 11.17 -7.30 44.76
C LEU A 45 9.78 -6.76 45.11
N LEU A 46 8.71 -7.51 44.82
CA LEU A 46 7.35 -7.14 45.20
C LEU A 46 7.20 -7.01 46.72
N ALA A 47 7.81 -7.91 47.49
CA ALA A 47 7.85 -7.83 48.95
C ALA A 47 8.56 -6.55 49.42
N GLY A 48 9.70 -6.20 48.80
CA GLY A 48 10.46 -4.99 49.09
C GLY A 48 9.67 -3.71 48.77
N VAL A 49 9.04 -3.65 47.60
CA VAL A 49 8.18 -2.51 47.20
C VAL A 49 7.01 -2.36 48.16
N ASN A 50 6.31 -3.46 48.50
CA ASN A 50 5.18 -3.41 49.44
C ASN A 50 5.62 -2.99 50.86
N ALA A 51 6.78 -3.49 51.31
CA ALA A 51 7.36 -3.09 52.60
C ALA A 51 7.75 -1.61 52.63
N PHE A 52 8.22 -1.07 51.50
CA PHE A 52 8.63 0.33 51.35
C PHE A 52 7.43 1.28 51.26
N VAL A 53 6.50 0.99 50.34
CA VAL A 53 5.30 1.81 50.10
C VAL A 53 4.31 1.69 51.26
N ARG A 54 4.37 0.60 52.05
CA ARG A 54 3.45 0.31 53.15
C ARG A 54 2.00 0.41 52.69
N ASP A 55 1.72 -0.30 51.59
CA ASP A 55 0.46 -0.25 50.87
C ASP A 55 -0.73 -0.17 51.83
N SER A 56 -1.60 0.81 51.57
CA SER A 56 -2.56 1.49 52.45
C SER A 56 -3.48 0.56 53.22
N ASN A 57 -2.92 -0.21 54.15
CA ASN A 57 -3.64 -1.20 54.91
C ASN A 57 -4.32 -0.48 56.08
N VAL A 58 -5.46 0.12 55.77
CA VAL A 58 -6.37 0.69 56.76
C VAL A 58 -6.79 -0.43 57.69
N SER A 59 -6.50 -0.32 58.98
CA SER A 59 -7.00 -1.33 59.92
C SER A 59 -8.53 -1.23 59.95
N ALA A 60 -9.23 -2.36 60.03
CA ALA A 60 -10.71 -2.35 60.14
C ALA A 60 -11.21 -1.57 61.39
N THR A 61 -10.30 -1.29 62.32
CA THR A 61 -10.52 -0.52 63.56
C THR A 61 -10.13 0.95 63.45
N ASP A 62 -9.52 1.38 62.35
CA ASP A 62 -9.10 2.77 62.13
C ASP A 62 -10.16 3.49 61.29
N THR A 63 -11.19 3.98 61.99
CA THR A 63 -12.39 4.57 61.38
C THR A 63 -12.12 5.90 60.67
N GLU A 64 -11.08 6.64 61.07
CA GLU A 64 -10.73 7.94 60.49
C GLU A 64 -10.03 7.77 59.12
N ALA A 65 -9.27 6.69 58.95
CA ALA A 65 -8.53 6.44 57.72
C ALA A 65 -9.41 5.91 56.56
N PHE A 66 -10.69 5.60 56.80
CA PHE A 66 -11.65 5.22 55.74
C PHE A 66 -11.94 6.37 54.77
N GLU A 67 -12.04 7.61 55.23
CA GLU A 67 -12.35 8.76 54.35
C GLU A 67 -11.19 9.07 53.38
N THR A 68 -9.97 8.73 53.78
CA THR A 68 -8.76 8.91 52.96
C THR A 68 -8.37 7.65 52.17
N ALA A 69 -9.10 6.54 52.34
CA ALA A 69 -8.76 5.27 51.72
C ALA A 69 -8.95 5.33 50.19
N ALA A 70 -8.13 4.59 49.44
CA ALA A 70 -8.26 4.48 47.99
C ALA A 70 -9.64 3.95 47.55
N ALA A 71 -10.31 3.16 48.39
CA ALA A 71 -11.67 2.65 48.15
C ALA A 71 -12.78 3.70 48.40
N ALA A 72 -12.49 4.78 49.12
CA ALA A 72 -13.41 5.90 49.32
C ALA A 72 -13.28 6.97 48.22
N GLN A 73 -12.28 6.84 47.34
CA GLN A 73 -12.12 7.71 46.18
C GLN A 73 -13.20 7.45 45.13
N ALA A 74 -13.45 8.44 44.28
CA ALA A 74 -14.41 8.31 43.19
C ALA A 74 -14.03 7.14 42.27
N SER A 75 -15.04 6.39 41.81
CA SER A 75 -14.83 5.33 40.83
C SER A 75 -14.22 5.90 39.54
N ALA A 76 -13.28 5.17 38.95
CA ALA A 76 -12.68 5.53 37.66
C ALA A 76 -13.75 5.80 36.59
N ARG A 77 -13.48 6.71 35.66
CA ARG A 77 -14.39 7.00 34.56
C ARG A 77 -14.47 5.77 33.65
N ARG A 78 -15.62 5.59 32.98
CA ARG A 78 -15.74 4.57 31.92
C ARG A 78 -14.71 4.88 30.84
N SER A 79 -13.88 3.89 30.51
CA SER A 79 -12.81 4.02 29.52
C SER A 79 -12.86 2.87 28.53
N LEU A 80 -12.68 3.19 27.25
CA LEU A 80 -12.51 2.20 26.19
C LEU A 80 -11.03 1.89 25.93
N TRP A 81 -10.10 2.66 26.50
CA TRP A 81 -8.66 2.45 26.29
C TRP A 81 -8.16 1.07 26.77
N PRO A 82 -8.61 0.51 27.92
CA PRO A 82 -8.26 -0.86 28.30
C PRO A 82 -8.67 -1.89 27.25
N LEU A 83 -9.85 -1.72 26.64
CA LEU A 83 -10.32 -2.59 25.57
C LEU A 83 -9.40 -2.46 24.34
N LEU A 84 -9.04 -1.23 23.94
CA LEU A 84 -8.12 -1.00 22.84
C LEU A 84 -6.73 -1.63 23.10
N THR A 85 -6.21 -1.52 24.32
CA THR A 85 -4.94 -2.18 24.69
C THR A 85 -5.02 -3.69 24.60
N GLY A 86 -6.16 -4.28 25.02
CA GLY A 86 -6.41 -5.70 24.86
C GLY A 86 -6.42 -6.12 23.39
N ILE A 87 -7.14 -5.37 22.54
CA ILE A 87 -7.17 -5.60 21.08
C ILE A 87 -5.77 -5.45 20.49
N GLY A 88 -5.03 -4.40 20.83
CA GLY A 88 -3.66 -4.17 20.35
C GLY A 88 -2.72 -5.31 20.74
N PHE A 89 -2.79 -5.81 21.97
CA PHE A 89 -2.03 -6.98 22.40
C PHE A 89 -2.40 -8.25 21.62
N THR A 90 -3.69 -8.50 21.40
CA THR A 90 -4.12 -9.64 20.58
C THR A 90 -3.67 -9.53 19.13
N MET A 91 -3.71 -8.32 18.54
CA MET A 91 -3.22 -8.06 17.20
C MET A 91 -1.71 -8.22 17.09
N LEU A 92 -0.94 -7.80 18.09
CA LEU A 92 0.50 -8.05 18.15
C LEU A 92 0.81 -9.56 18.15
N ALA A 93 0.14 -10.33 19.01
CA ALA A 93 0.31 -11.77 19.08
C ALA A 93 -0.06 -12.45 17.75
N LEU A 94 -1.19 -12.06 17.15
CA LEU A 94 -1.63 -12.57 15.86
C LEU A 94 -0.67 -12.18 14.72
N GLY A 95 -0.22 -10.93 14.70
CA GLY A 95 0.66 -10.37 13.68
C GLY A 95 2.04 -11.03 13.67
N MET A 96 2.57 -11.43 14.84
CA MET A 96 3.81 -12.21 14.91
C MET A 96 3.72 -13.54 14.17
N ALA A 97 2.52 -14.13 14.09
CA ALA A 97 2.30 -15.42 13.43
C ALA A 97 1.81 -15.31 11.98
N THR A 98 1.28 -14.15 11.56
CA THR A 98 0.54 -14.01 10.30
C THR A 98 1.20 -13.01 9.35
N LEU A 99 1.00 -11.72 9.57
CA LEU A 99 1.31 -10.64 8.64
C LEU A 99 2.00 -9.49 9.39
N PRO A 100 3.13 -8.96 8.87
CA PRO A 100 3.81 -7.80 9.46
C PRO A 100 2.90 -6.57 9.60
N ALA A 101 1.96 -6.37 8.68
CA ALA A 101 1.01 -5.27 8.75
C ALA A 101 0.10 -5.35 9.99
N ILE A 102 -0.43 -6.54 10.32
CA ILE A 102 -1.26 -6.75 11.52
C ILE A 102 -0.43 -6.50 12.79
N PHE A 103 0.84 -6.90 12.78
CA PHE A 103 1.76 -6.64 13.88
C PHE A 103 1.96 -5.15 14.13
N ILE A 104 2.23 -4.36 13.07
CA ILE A 104 2.43 -2.91 13.18
C ILE A 104 1.15 -2.21 13.68
N LEU A 105 -0.01 -2.59 13.13
CA LEU A 105 -1.29 -2.05 13.59
C LEU A 105 -1.56 -2.37 15.06
N GLY A 106 -1.25 -3.60 15.49
CA GLY A 106 -1.31 -4.00 16.89
C GLY A 106 -0.38 -3.16 17.78
N LEU A 107 0.83 -2.88 17.32
CA LEU A 107 1.80 -2.05 18.05
C LEU A 107 1.29 -0.62 18.23
N VAL A 108 0.77 -0.02 17.16
CA VAL A 108 0.20 1.34 17.21
C VAL A 108 -1.01 1.39 18.14
N ALA A 109 -1.94 0.43 18.03
CA ALA A 109 -3.12 0.35 18.91
C ALA A 109 -2.74 0.14 20.38
N LEU A 110 -1.75 -0.72 20.65
CA LEU A 110 -1.23 -0.95 22.00
C LEU A 110 -0.58 0.33 22.56
N ALA A 111 0.28 0.98 21.79
CA ALA A 111 0.99 2.19 22.21
C ALA A 111 0.01 3.34 22.50
N ALA A 112 -0.93 3.61 21.57
CA ALA A 112 -1.96 4.62 21.75
C ALA A 112 -2.86 4.28 22.94
N GLY A 113 -3.34 3.04 23.03
CA GLY A 113 -4.17 2.62 24.15
C GLY A 113 -3.48 2.74 25.50
N LEU A 114 -2.20 2.38 25.61
CA LEU A 114 -1.44 2.48 26.87
C LEU A 114 -1.16 3.94 27.22
N ALA A 115 -0.78 4.78 26.25
CA ALA A 115 -0.53 6.19 26.46
C ALA A 115 -1.79 6.90 26.96
N GLU A 116 -2.92 6.71 26.28
CA GLU A 116 -4.17 7.37 26.65
C GLU A 116 -4.77 6.80 27.93
N TRP A 117 -4.63 5.51 28.18
CA TRP A 117 -5.05 4.93 29.45
C TRP A 117 -4.20 5.47 30.62
N LEU A 118 -2.90 5.69 30.40
CA LEU A 118 -2.01 6.29 31.38
C LEU A 118 -2.37 7.76 31.63
N VAL A 119 -2.56 8.56 30.58
CA VAL A 119 -2.97 9.98 30.70
C VAL A 119 -4.31 10.09 31.40
N GLN A 120 -5.26 9.20 31.09
CA GLN A 120 -6.53 9.14 31.82
C GLN A 120 -6.32 8.77 33.30
N GLY A 121 -5.55 7.73 33.60
CA GLY A 121 -5.30 7.30 34.97
C GLY A 121 -4.58 8.34 35.82
N TRP A 122 -3.68 9.11 35.20
CA TRP A 122 -2.98 10.25 35.79
C TRP A 122 -3.92 11.44 36.02
N SER A 123 -4.63 11.88 34.98
CA SER A 123 -5.51 13.05 35.05
C SER A 123 -6.62 12.87 36.08
N GLU A 124 -7.22 11.68 36.17
CA GLU A 124 -8.22 11.34 37.19
C GLU A 124 -7.70 11.46 38.64
N ARG A 125 -6.39 11.46 38.84
CA ARG A 125 -5.72 11.52 40.16
C ARG A 125 -4.79 12.73 40.32
N ALA A 126 -4.82 13.70 39.40
CA ALA A 126 -3.91 14.83 39.43
C ALA A 126 -4.15 15.75 40.65
N SER A 127 -5.41 15.90 41.05
CA SER A 127 -5.86 16.67 42.20
C SER A 127 -7.06 16.00 42.89
N ALA A 128 -7.37 16.46 44.11
CA ALA A 128 -8.63 16.12 44.79
C ALA A 128 -9.85 16.84 44.16
N ASP A 129 -9.62 17.88 43.36
CA ASP A 129 -10.66 18.61 42.63
C ASP A 129 -10.91 17.99 41.25
N ARG A 130 -12.18 17.65 40.97
CA ARG A 130 -12.59 17.05 39.69
C ARG A 130 -12.52 18.03 38.53
N ALA A 131 -12.80 19.32 38.76
CA ALA A 131 -12.77 20.32 37.69
C ALA A 131 -11.35 20.48 37.14
N PHE A 132 -10.37 20.53 38.06
CA PHE A 132 -8.95 20.56 37.69
C PHE A 132 -8.51 19.30 36.93
N ASN A 133 -8.98 18.12 37.33
CA ASN A 133 -8.63 16.85 36.68
C ASN A 133 -9.17 16.76 35.24
N GLU A 134 -10.35 17.31 34.99
CA GLU A 134 -10.93 17.39 33.64
C GLU A 134 -10.13 18.34 32.75
N GLU A 135 -9.81 19.54 33.26
CA GLU A 135 -9.00 20.54 32.54
C GLU A 135 -7.58 20.01 32.24
N ALA A 136 -6.97 19.29 33.18
CA ALA A 136 -5.65 18.68 32.99
C ALA A 136 -5.62 17.66 31.84
N ARG A 137 -6.71 16.92 31.62
CA ARG A 137 -6.84 16.02 30.47
C ARG A 137 -7.06 16.80 29.18
N GLU A 138 -7.95 17.79 29.22
CA GLU A 138 -8.30 18.61 28.06
C GLU A 138 -7.09 19.33 27.47
N VAL A 139 -6.17 19.82 28.31
CA VAL A 139 -4.96 20.50 27.83
C VAL A 139 -3.94 19.52 27.20
N VAL A 140 -3.90 18.28 27.68
CA VAL A 140 -2.85 17.30 27.29
C VAL A 140 -3.27 16.40 26.14
N ALA A 141 -4.50 15.88 26.16
CA ALA A 141 -4.95 14.84 25.23
C ALA A 141 -5.82 15.39 24.09
N ASP A 142 -6.80 16.23 24.40
CA ASP A 142 -7.83 16.65 23.44
C ASP A 142 -7.29 17.37 22.17
N PRO A 143 -6.19 18.18 22.20
CA PRO A 143 -5.65 18.82 21.01
C PRO A 143 -5.14 17.84 19.96
N LEU A 144 -4.69 16.67 20.39
CA LEU A 144 -4.14 15.63 19.51
C LEU A 144 -5.19 14.56 19.19
N GLU A 145 -6.01 14.16 20.17
CA GLU A 145 -6.99 13.08 20.03
C GLU A 145 -7.95 13.32 18.86
N LEU A 146 -8.54 14.53 18.77
CA LEU A 146 -9.55 14.83 17.75
C LEU A 146 -8.98 14.85 16.31
N PRO A 147 -7.87 15.56 16.01
CA PRO A 147 -7.27 15.51 14.67
C PRO A 147 -6.77 14.13 14.28
N VAL A 148 -6.13 13.40 15.20
CA VAL A 148 -5.59 12.06 14.92
C VAL A 148 -6.72 11.06 14.70
N ALA A 149 -7.76 11.06 15.53
CA ALA A 149 -8.92 10.21 15.33
C ALA A 149 -9.63 10.51 14.00
N GLY A 150 -9.75 11.80 13.65
CA GLY A 150 -10.28 12.23 12.35
C GLY A 150 -9.46 11.72 11.17
N ALA A 151 -8.13 11.82 11.25
CA ALA A 151 -7.22 11.33 10.21
C ALA A 151 -7.28 9.81 10.05
N ILE A 152 -7.30 9.06 11.16
CA ILE A 152 -7.42 7.60 11.15
C ILE A 152 -8.77 7.19 10.52
N LEU A 153 -9.86 7.84 10.90
CA LEU A 153 -11.18 7.57 10.32
C LEU A 153 -11.19 7.85 8.81
N ALA A 154 -10.62 8.97 8.38
CA ALA A 154 -10.51 9.30 6.96
C ALA A 154 -9.67 8.26 6.20
N ALA A 155 -8.54 7.83 6.76
CA ALA A 155 -7.71 6.79 6.16
C ALA A 155 -8.46 5.46 6.01
N ILE A 156 -9.21 5.04 7.04
CA ILE A 156 -10.05 3.83 6.98
C ILE A 156 -11.09 3.95 5.88
N ILE A 157 -11.76 5.10 5.76
CA ILE A 157 -12.77 5.37 4.73
C ILE A 157 -12.14 5.27 3.33
N VAL A 158 -11.03 5.96 3.09
CA VAL A 158 -10.34 5.98 1.79
C VAL A 158 -9.85 4.57 1.42
N TYR A 159 -9.22 3.85 2.34
CA TYR A 159 -8.76 2.49 2.11
C TYR A 159 -9.91 1.53 1.81
N SER A 160 -10.99 1.58 2.59
CA SER A 160 -12.16 0.72 2.37
C SER A 160 -12.79 0.99 1.01
N PHE A 161 -12.95 2.27 0.64
CA PHE A 161 -13.47 2.66 -0.66
C PHE A 161 -12.57 2.19 -1.81
N SER A 162 -11.25 2.33 -1.67
CA SER A 162 -10.28 1.82 -2.63
C SER A 162 -10.46 0.32 -2.86
N ARG A 163 -10.63 -0.47 -1.79
CA ARG A 163 -10.85 -1.91 -1.89
C ARG A 163 -12.19 -2.24 -2.54
N VAL A 164 -13.27 -1.52 -2.20
CA VAL A 164 -14.57 -1.70 -2.84
C VAL A 164 -14.49 -1.46 -4.34
N MET A 165 -13.84 -0.38 -4.79
CA MET A 165 -13.68 -0.09 -6.23
C MET A 165 -12.86 -1.15 -6.95
N LEU A 166 -11.79 -1.66 -6.34
CA LEU A 166 -10.96 -2.71 -6.93
C LEU A 166 -11.71 -4.04 -7.06
N GLY A 167 -12.64 -4.34 -6.16
CA GLY A 167 -13.43 -5.57 -6.20
C GLY A 167 -14.58 -5.59 -7.21
N MET A 168 -14.75 -4.55 -8.05
CA MET A 168 -15.84 -4.48 -9.02
C MET A 168 -15.39 -4.97 -10.41
N ASN A 169 -16.10 -5.97 -10.95
CA ASN A 169 -15.64 -6.72 -12.13
C ASN A 169 -15.89 -6.04 -13.49
N THR A 170 -16.90 -5.15 -13.61
CA THR A 170 -17.23 -4.49 -14.88
C THR A 170 -17.47 -3.00 -14.71
N LYS A 171 -17.14 -2.23 -15.76
CA LYS A 171 -17.43 -0.78 -15.82
C LYS A 171 -18.92 -0.51 -15.60
N GLU A 172 -19.79 -1.33 -16.18
CA GLU A 172 -21.24 -1.21 -16.05
C GLU A 172 -21.74 -1.49 -14.62
N ALA A 173 -21.25 -2.56 -13.98
CA ALA A 173 -21.62 -2.86 -12.58
C ALA A 173 -21.20 -1.73 -11.64
N THR A 174 -20.02 -1.16 -11.87
CA THR A 174 -19.50 -0.01 -11.12
C THR A 174 -20.45 1.17 -11.19
N VAL A 175 -20.85 1.58 -12.39
CA VAL A 175 -21.78 2.70 -12.59
C VAL A 175 -23.12 2.44 -11.90
N VAL A 176 -23.67 1.23 -12.05
CA VAL A 176 -24.97 0.90 -11.45
C VAL A 176 -24.92 0.93 -9.92
N VAL A 177 -23.94 0.27 -9.29
CA VAL A 177 -23.85 0.21 -7.83
C VAL A 177 -23.65 1.59 -7.23
N PHE A 178 -22.72 2.39 -7.76
CA PHE A 178 -22.48 3.74 -7.25
C PHE A 178 -23.69 4.65 -7.44
N SER A 179 -24.44 4.51 -8.54
CA SER A 179 -25.68 5.26 -8.76
C SER A 179 -26.76 4.89 -7.74
N VAL A 180 -26.93 3.61 -7.44
CA VAL A 180 -27.88 3.14 -6.42
C VAL A 180 -27.48 3.63 -5.03
N VAL A 181 -26.21 3.48 -4.64
CA VAL A 181 -25.70 3.95 -3.34
C VAL A 181 -25.87 5.46 -3.21
N ALA A 182 -25.51 6.23 -4.24
CA ALA A 182 -25.69 7.68 -4.25
C ALA A 182 -27.17 8.06 -4.06
N THR A 183 -28.08 7.35 -4.73
CA THR A 183 -29.52 7.57 -4.59
C THR A 183 -30.00 7.29 -3.16
N VAL A 184 -29.52 6.22 -2.53
CA VAL A 184 -29.84 5.87 -1.13
C VAL A 184 -29.30 6.94 -0.17
N VAL A 185 -28.04 7.35 -0.33
CA VAL A 185 -27.43 8.40 0.51
C VAL A 185 -28.18 9.72 0.37
N LEU A 186 -28.56 10.10 -0.85
CA LEU A 186 -29.33 11.30 -1.11
C LEU A 186 -30.73 11.21 -0.48
N ALA A 187 -31.42 10.07 -0.61
CA ALA A 187 -32.72 9.85 0.02
C ALA A 187 -32.64 9.96 1.56
N ILE A 188 -31.63 9.37 2.19
CA ILE A 188 -31.38 9.50 3.63
C ILE A 188 -31.11 10.96 3.99
N GLY A 189 -30.27 11.66 3.20
CA GLY A 189 -29.99 13.08 3.39
C GLY A 189 -31.24 13.95 3.34
N VAL A 190 -32.14 13.70 2.39
CA VAL A 190 -33.44 14.39 2.29
C VAL A 190 -34.31 14.09 3.51
N LEU A 191 -34.41 12.84 3.96
CA LEU A 191 -35.16 12.48 5.17
C LEU A 191 -34.62 13.17 6.43
N ILE A 192 -33.29 13.29 6.54
CA ILE A 192 -32.62 14.01 7.61
C ILE A 192 -32.94 15.51 7.53
N ALA A 193 -32.84 16.10 6.35
CA ALA A 193 -33.09 17.52 6.11
C ALA A 193 -34.54 17.93 6.39
N LEU A 194 -35.51 17.05 6.10
CA LEU A 194 -36.94 17.31 6.33
C LEU A 194 -37.32 17.24 7.82
N LYS A 195 -36.48 16.65 8.69
CA LYS A 195 -36.73 16.61 10.13
C LYS A 195 -36.06 17.77 10.85
N LYS A 196 -36.88 18.64 11.45
CA LYS A 196 -36.46 19.85 12.17
C LYS A 196 -35.69 19.59 13.48
N GLN A 197 -35.86 18.42 14.09
CA GLN A 197 -35.17 18.01 15.31
C GLN A 197 -34.83 16.52 15.23
N ILE A 198 -33.56 16.21 14.96
CA ILE A 198 -33.04 14.85 15.02
C ILE A 198 -32.15 14.74 16.26
N SER A 199 -32.39 13.71 17.06
CA SER A 199 -31.56 13.41 18.21
C SER A 199 -30.19 12.89 17.76
N VAL A 200 -29.11 13.37 18.39
CA VAL A 200 -27.72 12.94 18.12
C VAL A 200 -27.57 11.42 17.98
N PRO A 201 -28.17 10.56 18.83
CA PRO A 201 -28.03 9.10 18.70
C PRO A 201 -28.52 8.53 17.37
N VAL A 202 -29.54 9.14 16.77
CA VAL A 202 -30.07 8.71 15.46
C VAL A 202 -29.09 9.04 14.35
N VAL A 203 -28.52 10.26 14.37
CA VAL A 203 -27.49 10.66 13.39
C VAL A 203 -26.28 9.75 13.52
N THR A 204 -25.76 9.58 14.74
CA THR A 204 -24.62 8.70 15.01
C THR A 204 -24.90 7.26 14.57
N GLY A 205 -26.10 6.73 14.82
CA GLY A 205 -26.49 5.40 14.39
C GLY A 205 -26.45 5.21 12.87
N VAL A 206 -27.03 6.14 12.11
CA VAL A 206 -27.06 6.07 10.63
C VAL A 206 -25.65 6.09 10.05
N PHE A 207 -24.80 7.04 10.48
CA PHE A 207 -23.43 7.12 10.00
C PHE A 207 -22.59 5.91 10.42
N SER A 208 -22.80 5.36 11.61
CA SER A 208 -22.10 4.15 12.08
C SER A 208 -22.43 2.94 11.21
N ILE A 209 -23.71 2.76 10.85
CA ILE A 209 -24.14 1.68 9.95
C ILE A 209 -23.48 1.82 8.58
N GLY A 210 -23.47 3.05 8.02
CA GLY A 210 -22.81 3.33 6.75
C GLY A 210 -21.31 3.02 6.78
N LEU A 211 -20.61 3.42 7.84
CA LEU A 211 -19.19 3.13 8.04
C LEU A 211 -18.93 1.62 8.12
N ILE A 212 -19.73 0.89 8.91
CA ILE A 212 -19.60 -0.57 9.04
C ILE A 212 -19.83 -1.26 7.70
N ALA A 213 -20.86 -0.86 6.96
CA ALA A 213 -21.15 -1.41 5.63
C ALA A 213 -19.99 -1.18 4.65
N MET A 214 -19.37 0.00 4.69
CA MET A 214 -18.21 0.31 3.86
C MET A 214 -16.98 -0.52 4.22
N ILE A 215 -16.66 -0.64 5.52
CA ILE A 215 -15.53 -1.44 5.99
C ILE A 215 -15.74 -2.92 5.65
N ALA A 216 -16.93 -3.46 5.89
CA ALA A 216 -17.27 -4.84 5.54
C ALA A 216 -17.19 -5.09 4.03
N GLY A 217 -17.73 -4.16 3.22
CA GLY A 217 -17.64 -4.22 1.77
C GLY A 217 -16.19 -4.23 1.28
N GLY A 218 -15.35 -3.35 1.82
CA GLY A 218 -13.92 -3.30 1.49
C GLY A 218 -13.16 -4.55 1.91
N ALA A 219 -13.47 -5.10 3.08
CA ALA A 219 -12.85 -6.34 3.55
C ALA A 219 -13.22 -7.55 2.66
N ILE A 220 -14.50 -7.69 2.30
CA ILE A 220 -14.97 -8.76 1.39
C ILE A 220 -14.32 -8.60 0.02
N ALA A 221 -14.30 -7.39 -0.53
CA ALA A 221 -13.65 -7.10 -1.81
C ALA A 221 -12.15 -7.43 -1.78
N GLY A 222 -11.46 -7.07 -0.69
CA GLY A 222 -10.04 -7.38 -0.52
C GLY A 222 -9.73 -8.87 -0.34
N LEU A 223 -10.68 -9.67 0.18
CA LEU A 223 -10.54 -11.14 0.30
C LEU A 223 -10.78 -11.86 -1.02
N ASN A 224 -11.58 -11.28 -1.91
CA ASN A 224 -11.91 -11.87 -3.21
C ASN A 224 -10.76 -11.79 -4.25
N GLY A 225 -9.62 -11.21 -3.88
CA GLY A 225 -8.40 -11.15 -4.70
C GLY A 225 -8.34 -9.91 -5.59
N GLU A 226 -7.10 -9.52 -5.94
CA GLU A 226 -6.83 -8.47 -6.91
C GLU A 226 -7.31 -8.91 -8.31
N ARG A 227 -7.89 -7.99 -9.08
CA ARG A 227 -8.31 -8.23 -10.47
C ARG A 227 -7.11 -8.66 -11.31
N ASP A 228 -7.29 -9.64 -12.18
CA ASP A 228 -6.33 -9.90 -13.25
C ASP A 228 -6.35 -8.68 -14.19
N ILE A 229 -5.26 -7.90 -14.15
CA ILE A 229 -5.05 -6.81 -15.10
C ILE A 229 -4.36 -7.50 -16.26
N HIS A 230 -5.13 -7.80 -17.32
CA HIS A 230 -4.55 -8.27 -18.57
C HIS A 230 -3.45 -7.29 -18.98
N VAL A 231 -2.22 -7.79 -19.05
CA VAL A 231 -1.11 -7.03 -19.63
C VAL A 231 -1.45 -6.95 -21.10
N HIS A 232 -1.71 -5.73 -21.58
CA HIS A 232 -1.84 -5.51 -23.00
C HIS A 232 -0.45 -5.59 -23.58
N GLU A 233 -0.25 -6.51 -24.53
CA GLU A 233 0.99 -6.57 -25.30
C GLU A 233 1.22 -5.22 -25.96
N THR A 234 2.44 -4.71 -25.85
CA THR A 234 2.89 -3.48 -26.49
C THR A 234 3.83 -3.82 -27.63
N THR A 235 4.11 -2.85 -28.51
CA THR A 235 5.11 -3.04 -29.57
C THR A 235 6.50 -3.36 -29.02
N ALA A 236 6.81 -2.94 -27.78
CA ALA A 236 8.04 -3.32 -27.09
C ALA A 236 8.04 -4.81 -26.70
N ASP A 237 6.91 -5.34 -26.23
CA ASP A 237 6.79 -6.77 -25.91
C ASP A 237 6.92 -7.64 -27.18
N LEU A 238 6.36 -7.17 -28.31
CA LEU A 238 6.54 -7.81 -29.61
C LEU A 238 7.99 -7.79 -30.09
N ALA A 239 8.69 -6.67 -29.89
CA ALA A 239 10.09 -6.49 -30.20
C ALA A 239 10.98 -7.46 -29.40
N GLU A 240 10.79 -7.54 -28.08
CA GLU A 240 11.53 -8.43 -27.19
C GLU A 240 11.31 -9.91 -27.56
N ALA A 241 10.06 -10.27 -27.88
CA ALA A 241 9.69 -11.63 -28.30
C ALA A 241 10.08 -11.98 -29.75
N ASN A 242 10.60 -11.03 -30.53
CA ASN A 242 10.84 -11.16 -31.97
C ASN A 242 9.58 -11.55 -32.78
N LEU A 243 8.42 -11.01 -32.38
CA LEU A 243 7.11 -11.26 -32.99
C LEU A 243 6.62 -10.08 -33.84
N CYS A 244 7.53 -9.24 -34.33
CA CYS A 244 7.26 -8.16 -35.28
C CYS A 244 6.92 -8.69 -36.71
N GLY A 245 5.95 -9.58 -36.81
CA GLY A 245 5.46 -10.17 -38.06
C GLY A 245 4.23 -9.46 -38.63
N THR A 246 3.53 -10.14 -39.54
CA THR A 246 2.27 -9.67 -40.15
C THR A 246 1.02 -10.08 -39.38
N GLU A 247 1.16 -10.89 -38.33
CA GLU A 247 0.01 -11.34 -37.53
C GLU A 247 -0.50 -10.18 -36.65
N GLU A 248 -1.83 -10.03 -36.61
CA GLU A 248 -2.51 -9.07 -35.73
C GLU A 248 -2.37 -9.52 -34.28
N THR A 249 -1.98 -8.57 -33.43
CA THR A 249 -1.71 -8.77 -32.01
C THR A 249 -2.53 -7.80 -31.16
N GLU A 250 -2.61 -8.05 -29.86
CA GLU A 250 -3.35 -7.16 -28.95
C GLU A 250 -2.79 -5.73 -28.95
N ALA A 251 -1.50 -5.56 -29.29
CA ALA A 251 -0.84 -4.26 -29.42
C ALA A 251 -1.41 -3.39 -30.55
N ASP A 252 -2.01 -4.01 -31.57
CA ASP A 252 -2.52 -3.32 -32.76
C ASP A 252 -3.93 -2.80 -32.53
N HIS A 253 -4.70 -3.45 -31.65
CA HIS A 253 -6.06 -3.03 -31.33
C HIS A 253 -6.08 -1.63 -30.69
N HIS A 254 -6.85 -0.73 -31.30
CA HIS A 254 -6.97 0.68 -30.88
C HIS A 254 -5.64 1.46 -30.89
N ALA A 255 -4.66 1.02 -31.68
CA ALA A 255 -3.43 1.77 -31.87
C ALA A 255 -3.72 3.16 -32.44
N SER A 256 -3.06 4.18 -31.89
CA SER A 256 -3.23 5.55 -32.35
C SER A 256 -2.45 5.77 -33.65
N GLN A 257 -3.11 5.57 -34.79
CA GLN A 257 -2.52 5.77 -36.13
C GLN A 257 -2.70 7.19 -36.69
N THR A 258 -2.98 8.17 -35.82
CA THR A 258 -3.19 9.58 -36.21
C THR A 258 -2.13 10.47 -35.59
N VAL A 259 -0.86 10.23 -35.94
CA VAL A 259 0.25 11.03 -35.43
C VAL A 259 0.35 12.36 -36.18
N GLY A 260 0.10 13.47 -35.47
CA GLY A 260 0.19 14.83 -36.00
C GLY A 260 1.60 15.45 -35.95
N ALA A 261 2.67 14.64 -35.91
CA ALA A 261 4.05 15.09 -35.75
C ALA A 261 4.58 15.72 -37.05
N LYS A 262 4.08 16.91 -37.39
CA LYS A 262 4.48 17.68 -38.59
C LYS A 262 5.83 18.38 -38.48
N SER A 263 6.49 18.33 -37.32
CA SER A 263 7.57 19.29 -37.00
C SER A 263 8.90 18.67 -36.58
N ASN A 264 9.02 17.34 -36.47
CA ASN A 264 10.32 16.70 -36.18
C ASN A 264 10.45 15.18 -36.50
N PRO A 265 9.87 14.63 -37.58
CA PRO A 265 10.40 13.37 -38.11
C PRO A 265 11.73 13.67 -38.82
N ALA A 266 12.77 12.89 -38.52
CA ALA A 266 14.05 12.96 -39.24
C ALA A 266 13.89 12.46 -40.68
N ALA A 267 13.06 11.44 -40.87
CA ALA A 267 12.61 10.95 -42.17
C ALA A 267 11.17 10.42 -42.07
N THR A 268 10.46 10.45 -43.19
CA THR A 268 9.19 9.75 -43.38
C THR A 268 9.38 8.61 -44.36
N LEU A 269 9.02 7.41 -43.94
CA LEU A 269 9.03 6.19 -44.75
C LEU A 269 7.60 5.94 -45.24
N ILE A 270 7.41 5.95 -46.55
CA ILE A 270 6.11 5.79 -47.20
C ILE A 270 6.10 4.44 -47.90
N PHE A 271 5.16 3.58 -47.52
CA PHE A 271 4.99 2.25 -48.13
C PHE A 271 3.78 2.25 -49.07
N ASP A 272 4.01 1.96 -50.34
CA ASP A 272 2.95 1.93 -51.37
C ASP A 272 2.36 0.53 -51.63
N GLY A 273 2.86 -0.49 -50.92
CA GLY A 273 2.51 -1.90 -51.10
C GLY A 273 3.60 -2.71 -51.80
N SER A 274 4.59 -2.06 -52.42
CA SER A 274 5.68 -2.70 -53.16
C SER A 274 7.06 -2.18 -52.80
N GLU A 275 7.20 -0.87 -52.62
CA GLU A 275 8.46 -0.20 -52.31
C GLU A 275 8.30 0.68 -51.06
N LEU A 276 9.42 0.92 -50.37
CA LEU A 276 9.50 1.81 -49.21
C LEU A 276 10.25 3.07 -49.62
N GLU A 277 9.51 4.14 -49.88
CA GLU A 277 10.06 5.43 -50.30
C GLU A 277 10.49 6.27 -49.10
N ILE A 278 11.57 7.05 -49.29
CA ILE A 278 12.10 7.96 -48.27
C ILE A 278 11.73 9.40 -48.64
N ASP A 279 11.07 10.08 -47.70
CA ASP A 279 10.81 11.52 -47.71
C ASP A 279 11.57 12.18 -46.56
N GLU A 280 12.75 12.73 -46.87
CA GLU A 280 13.56 13.52 -45.93
C GLU A 280 13.29 15.02 -46.08
N VAL A 281 13.40 15.77 -44.98
CA VAL A 281 13.14 17.21 -44.98
C VAL A 281 14.16 17.95 -45.84
N GLY A 282 13.81 18.21 -47.11
CA GLY A 282 14.62 18.95 -48.07
C GLY A 282 15.03 18.18 -49.33
N GLU A 283 14.74 16.87 -49.42
CA GLU A 283 14.97 16.04 -50.60
C GLU A 283 13.78 15.09 -50.83
N ASP A 284 12.97 15.35 -51.87
CA ASP A 284 11.77 14.57 -52.17
C ASP A 284 12.12 13.29 -52.95
N GLY A 285 11.70 12.12 -52.43
CA GLY A 285 11.51 10.88 -53.20
C GLY A 285 12.77 10.13 -53.62
N GLN A 286 13.72 9.92 -52.70
CA GLN A 286 14.86 9.04 -52.97
C GLN A 286 14.58 7.61 -52.53
N VAL A 287 14.95 6.66 -53.39
CA VAL A 287 15.14 5.26 -53.02
C VAL A 287 16.63 5.10 -52.71
N GLY A 288 16.99 4.76 -51.47
CA GLY A 288 18.40 4.78 -51.06
C GLY A 288 18.66 4.48 -49.60
N THR A 289 19.75 5.05 -49.08
CA THR A 289 20.25 4.87 -47.72
C THR A 289 19.90 6.06 -46.84
N LEU A 290 19.31 5.81 -45.68
CA LEU A 290 19.07 6.82 -44.63
C LEU A 290 20.32 7.02 -43.79
N THR A 291 20.66 8.25 -43.40
CA THR A 291 21.78 8.49 -42.48
C THR A 291 21.30 9.07 -41.16
N PHE A 292 21.53 8.35 -40.05
CA PHE A 292 21.13 8.81 -38.72
C PHE A 292 22.31 8.98 -37.76
N PRO A 293 22.25 9.96 -36.84
CA PRO A 293 23.30 10.16 -35.85
C PRO A 293 23.27 9.06 -34.78
N ARG A 294 24.45 8.59 -34.39
CA ARG A 294 24.61 7.63 -33.29
C ARG A 294 24.32 8.27 -31.92
N GLY A 295 23.70 7.50 -31.02
CA GLY A 295 23.50 7.86 -29.60
C GLY A 295 22.57 9.04 -29.35
N ASN A 296 21.69 9.36 -30.32
CA ASN A 296 20.60 10.31 -30.13
C ASN A 296 19.30 9.67 -30.61
N ALA A 297 18.25 9.81 -29.79
CA ALA A 297 16.91 9.40 -30.16
C ALA A 297 16.46 10.13 -31.43
N THR A 298 16.15 9.36 -32.46
CA THR A 298 15.73 9.83 -33.78
C THR A 298 14.31 9.36 -34.04
N ASN A 299 13.45 10.28 -34.47
CA ASN A 299 12.06 9.95 -34.78
C ASN A 299 11.93 9.67 -36.28
N VAL A 300 11.40 8.51 -36.64
CA VAL A 300 11.07 8.14 -38.02
C VAL A 300 9.56 8.00 -38.11
N MET A 301 8.94 8.62 -39.11
CA MET A 301 7.51 8.48 -39.37
C MET A 301 7.29 7.37 -40.38
N PHE A 302 6.33 6.49 -40.12
CA PHE A 302 5.82 5.52 -41.08
C PHE A 302 4.45 5.95 -41.56
N LEU A 303 4.26 5.96 -42.88
CA LEU A 303 2.98 6.18 -43.56
C LEU A 303 2.71 4.96 -44.44
N ASN A 304 1.58 4.30 -44.20
CA ASN A 304 1.12 3.22 -45.07
C ASN A 304 0.12 3.79 -46.09
N GLU A 305 0.44 3.74 -47.38
CA GLU A 305 -0.47 4.09 -48.48
C GLU A 305 -0.97 2.85 -49.23
N SER A 306 -0.57 1.64 -48.79
CA SER A 306 -1.03 0.39 -49.37
C SER A 306 -2.46 0.03 -48.92
N ASP A 307 -3.14 -0.78 -49.72
CA ASP A 307 -4.49 -1.28 -49.45
C ASP A 307 -4.55 -2.31 -48.29
N GLU A 308 -3.39 -2.78 -47.80
CA GLU A 308 -3.28 -3.79 -46.73
C GLU A 308 -2.62 -3.19 -45.48
N GLU A 309 -2.86 -3.80 -44.31
CA GLU A 309 -2.18 -3.39 -43.09
C GLU A 309 -0.70 -3.76 -43.14
N ALA A 310 0.16 -2.81 -42.79
CA ALA A 310 1.61 -2.98 -42.86
C ALA A 310 2.27 -2.62 -41.52
N ARG A 311 3.31 -3.37 -41.16
CA ARG A 311 4.13 -3.12 -39.98
C ARG A 311 5.56 -2.80 -40.41
N LEU A 312 6.06 -1.65 -39.97
CA LEU A 312 7.45 -1.26 -40.15
C LEU A 312 8.29 -1.87 -39.03
N VAL A 313 9.41 -2.49 -39.39
CA VAL A 313 10.36 -3.15 -38.49
C VAL A 313 11.75 -2.56 -38.74
N LEU A 314 12.46 -2.22 -37.67
CA LEU A 314 13.88 -1.86 -37.69
C LEU A 314 14.69 -3.02 -37.10
N GLU A 315 15.66 -3.51 -37.85
CA GLU A 315 16.66 -4.48 -37.37
C GLU A 315 17.79 -3.72 -36.65
N LEU A 316 18.01 -3.97 -35.35
CA LEU A 316 18.96 -3.21 -34.51
C LEU A 316 20.29 -3.93 -34.24
N HIS A 317 20.35 -5.26 -34.39
CA HIS A 317 21.57 -6.05 -34.22
C HIS A 317 22.45 -5.65 -33.01
N PRO A 318 21.91 -5.74 -31.78
CA PRO A 318 22.64 -5.40 -30.56
C PRO A 318 23.89 -6.29 -30.41
N ALA A 319 24.89 -5.81 -29.66
CA ALA A 319 26.09 -6.61 -29.41
C ALA A 319 25.73 -7.91 -28.66
N ALA A 320 26.48 -8.99 -28.91
CA ALA A 320 26.20 -10.31 -28.33
C ALA A 320 26.11 -10.35 -26.80
N ASP A 321 26.75 -9.40 -26.11
CA ASP A 321 26.76 -9.26 -24.64
C ASP A 321 25.84 -8.14 -24.12
N SER A 322 24.99 -7.55 -24.97
CA SER A 322 24.06 -6.47 -24.59
C SER A 322 22.61 -6.96 -24.52
N GLU A 323 21.88 -6.51 -23.49
CA GLU A 323 20.44 -6.76 -23.27
C GLU A 323 19.56 -5.85 -24.16
N GLY A 324 19.98 -5.62 -25.41
CA GLY A 324 19.21 -4.80 -26.36
C GLY A 324 18.22 -5.61 -27.17
N ASP A 325 17.13 -4.99 -27.61
CA ASP A 325 16.17 -5.60 -28.52
C ASP A 325 16.81 -5.87 -29.88
N GLN A 326 16.55 -7.05 -30.44
CA GLN A 326 17.06 -7.40 -31.78
C GLN A 326 16.37 -6.58 -32.87
N ARG A 327 15.10 -6.23 -32.64
CA ARG A 327 14.20 -5.56 -33.57
C ARG A 327 13.32 -4.59 -32.81
N VAL A 328 12.90 -3.52 -33.46
CA VAL A 328 11.85 -2.64 -32.94
C VAL A 328 10.83 -2.42 -34.05
N CYS A 329 9.54 -2.46 -33.73
CA CYS A 329 8.50 -2.32 -34.76
C CYS A 329 7.37 -1.37 -34.36
N THR A 330 6.62 -0.96 -35.37
CA THR A 330 5.35 -0.25 -35.22
C THR A 330 4.21 -1.23 -34.91
N THR A 331 3.00 -0.72 -34.63
CA THR A 331 1.80 -1.55 -34.75
C THR A 331 1.51 -1.79 -36.24
N LEU A 332 0.57 -2.68 -36.54
CA LEU A 332 -0.05 -2.73 -37.87
C LEU A 332 -0.73 -1.39 -38.14
N VAL A 333 -0.38 -0.78 -39.26
CA VAL A 333 -0.89 0.52 -39.70
C VAL A 333 -1.83 0.30 -40.87
N GLU A 334 -3.07 0.80 -40.75
CA GLU A 334 -4.09 0.73 -41.79
C GLU A 334 -3.77 1.67 -42.97
N GLU A 335 -4.52 1.54 -44.07
CA GLU A 335 -4.44 2.43 -45.23
C GLU A 335 -4.58 3.91 -44.81
N GLY A 336 -3.60 4.73 -45.17
CA GLY A 336 -3.50 6.15 -44.82
C GLY A 336 -3.12 6.44 -43.36
N GLY A 337 -2.91 5.40 -42.56
CA GLY A 337 -2.49 5.47 -41.17
C GLY A 337 -1.05 5.95 -41.01
N ARG A 338 -0.73 6.56 -39.86
CA ARG A 338 0.59 7.11 -39.56
C ARG A 338 1.05 6.74 -38.17
N GLN A 339 2.29 6.31 -38.05
CA GLN A 339 2.90 5.99 -36.76
C GLN A 339 4.32 6.50 -36.67
N ILE A 340 4.72 6.97 -35.50
CA ILE A 340 6.08 7.43 -35.25
C ILE A 340 6.84 6.36 -34.48
N LEU A 341 8.04 6.08 -34.93
CA LEU A 341 9.00 5.20 -34.27
C LEU A 341 10.16 6.05 -33.75
N THR A 342 10.45 5.95 -32.46
CA THR A 342 11.62 6.61 -31.87
C THR A 342 12.69 5.55 -31.65
N VAL A 343 13.83 5.72 -32.31
CA VAL A 343 14.91 4.74 -32.32
C VAL A 343 16.23 5.40 -31.91
N GLU A 344 17.08 4.63 -31.25
CA GLU A 344 18.43 5.05 -30.89
C GLU A 344 19.40 3.97 -31.37
N PHE A 345 20.50 4.41 -32.01
CA PHE A 345 21.52 3.53 -32.55
C PHE A 345 22.76 3.58 -31.65
N ASP A 346 23.12 2.43 -31.09
CA ASP A 346 24.26 2.31 -30.16
C ASP A 346 25.59 2.01 -30.87
N ARG A 347 25.53 1.36 -32.05
CA ARG A 347 26.70 0.91 -32.79
C ARG A 347 26.77 1.64 -34.14
N PRO A 348 27.99 1.89 -34.68
CA PRO A 348 28.14 2.41 -36.03
C PRO A 348 27.97 1.30 -37.09
N SER A 349 27.50 1.63 -38.29
CA SER A 349 27.21 0.65 -39.35
C SER A 349 28.45 -0.13 -39.79
N PHE A 350 29.64 0.47 -39.79
CA PHE A 350 30.89 -0.25 -40.15
C PHE A 350 31.19 -1.43 -39.19
N ALA A 351 30.71 -1.38 -37.95
CA ALA A 351 30.90 -2.45 -36.99
C ALA A 351 29.96 -3.63 -37.26
N LEU A 352 28.77 -3.35 -37.80
CA LEU A 352 27.79 -4.35 -38.24
C LEU A 352 28.20 -4.96 -39.58
N GLU A 353 28.71 -4.17 -40.52
CA GLU A 353 29.23 -4.66 -41.81
C GLU A 353 30.33 -5.72 -41.63
N ALA A 354 31.17 -5.55 -40.61
CA ALA A 354 32.21 -6.53 -40.24
C ALA A 354 31.62 -7.88 -39.76
N GLU A 355 30.39 -7.87 -39.27
CA GLU A 355 29.59 -9.03 -38.86
C GLU A 355 28.69 -9.55 -40.01
N GLY A 356 28.64 -8.83 -41.14
CA GLY A 356 27.83 -9.18 -42.32
C GLY A 356 26.36 -8.82 -42.21
N VAL A 357 26.00 -7.90 -41.30
CA VAL A 357 24.64 -7.40 -41.08
C VAL A 357 24.63 -5.87 -41.16
N ASN A 358 23.48 -5.26 -41.44
CA ASN A 358 23.31 -3.80 -41.55
C ASN A 358 22.05 -3.37 -40.80
N TYR A 359 21.97 -2.09 -40.40
CA TYR A 359 20.69 -1.53 -39.94
C TYR A 359 19.75 -1.39 -41.13
N GLU A 360 18.53 -1.89 -41.01
CA GLU A 360 17.57 -1.87 -42.12
C GLU A 360 16.15 -1.69 -41.59
N PHE A 361 15.41 -0.78 -42.21
CA PHE A 361 13.96 -0.73 -42.10
C PHE A 361 13.34 -1.68 -43.11
N VAL A 362 12.49 -2.58 -42.65
CA VAL A 362 11.80 -3.58 -43.47
C VAL A 362 10.31 -3.51 -43.17
N VAL A 363 9.48 -3.65 -44.20
CA VAL A 363 8.05 -3.86 -44.00
C VAL A 363 7.76 -5.34 -43.88
N ALA A 364 7.21 -5.76 -42.74
CA ALA A 364 6.96 -7.17 -42.43
C ALA A 364 6.12 -7.84 -43.53
N GLY A 365 6.59 -8.97 -44.06
CA GLY A 365 5.89 -9.72 -45.11
C GLY A 365 6.11 -9.21 -46.54
N SER A 366 6.93 -8.19 -46.75
CA SER A 366 7.31 -7.67 -48.06
C SER A 366 8.83 -7.71 -48.29
N ASP A 367 9.26 -7.55 -49.54
CA ASP A 367 10.68 -7.36 -49.90
C ASP A 367 11.11 -5.88 -49.85
N ALA A 368 10.23 -4.98 -49.38
CA ALA A 368 10.49 -3.55 -49.33
C ALA A 368 11.38 -3.22 -48.12
N SER A 369 12.55 -2.64 -48.39
CA SER A 369 13.49 -2.26 -47.36
C SER A 369 14.28 -1.00 -47.68
N VAL A 370 14.76 -0.35 -46.62
CA VAL A 370 15.61 0.84 -46.65
C VAL A 370 16.78 0.64 -45.70
N GLU A 371 17.99 0.70 -46.24
CA GLU A 371 19.21 0.58 -45.46
C GLU A 371 19.50 1.87 -44.66
N VAL A 372 20.01 1.71 -43.44
CA VAL A 372 20.35 2.80 -42.53
C VAL A 372 21.85 2.81 -42.25
N VAL A 373 22.46 3.97 -42.47
CA VAL A 373 23.88 4.25 -42.22
C VAL A 373 24.01 5.10 -40.95
N VAL A 374 24.75 4.58 -39.99
CA VAL A 374 25.08 5.23 -38.73
C VAL A 374 26.61 5.43 -38.68
N PRO A 375 27.10 6.68 -38.62
CA PRO A 375 28.53 6.99 -38.69
C PRO A 375 29.34 6.59 -37.44
#